data_AF-A0A7V3SZY2-F1
#
_entry.id   AF-A0A7V3SZY2-F1
#
_cell.length_a   1.000
_cell.length_b   1.000
_cell.length_c   1.000
_cell.angle_alpha   90.00
_cell.angle_beta   90.00
_cell.angle_gamma   90.00
#
_symmetry.space_group_name_H-M   'P 1'
#
loop_
_entity.id
_entity.type
_entity.pdbx_description
1 polymer ?
#
loop_
_entity_poly.entity_id
_entity_poly.type
_entity_poly.pdbx_seq_one_letter_code
_entity_poly.pdbx_strand_id
1 'polypeptide(L)'
;MQSNFGKSLEKIFSSLDNVNRFSKALIKYGTLIFILVFAVGCVLAVLNLTVLDFNVYRDFVAKSIVKTSFTLLAEAVIGGLIIDYVINK
;
A
#
# COMPACT_ATOMS: atom_id res chain seq x y z
N MET A 1 -20.57 -13.41 -17.60
CA MET A 1 -21.18 -12.92 -16.33
C MET A 1 -20.22 -11.93 -15.69
N GLN A 2 -20.53 -10.63 -15.74
CA GLN A 2 -19.75 -9.60 -15.06
C GLN A 2 -20.07 -9.70 -13.56
N SER A 3 -19.10 -10.10 -12.73
CA SER A 3 -19.34 -10.34 -11.31
C SER A 3 -19.78 -9.04 -10.61
N ASN A 4 -20.72 -9.13 -9.66
CA ASN A 4 -21.17 -7.98 -8.85
C ASN A 4 -20.01 -7.23 -8.17
N PHE A 5 -18.87 -7.90 -7.97
CA PHE A 5 -17.64 -7.32 -7.45
C PHE A 5 -16.99 -6.33 -8.43
N GLY A 6 -16.95 -6.65 -9.73
CA GLY A 6 -16.41 -5.77 -10.76
C GLY A 6 -17.17 -4.44 -10.83
N LYS A 7 -18.50 -4.48 -10.77
CA LYS A 7 -19.34 -3.27 -10.74
C LYS A 7 -19.15 -2.45 -9.46
N SER A 8 -18.92 -3.11 -8.33
CA SER A 8 -18.68 -2.43 -7.04
C SER A 8 -17.32 -1.74 -7.02
N LEU A 9 -16.28 -2.41 -7.53
CA LEU A 9 -14.96 -1.81 -7.73
C LEU A 9 -15.02 -0.63 -8.70
N GLU A 10 -15.72 -0.77 -9.82
CA GLU A 10 -15.89 0.30 -10.81
C GLU A 10 -16.54 1.54 -10.20
N LYS A 11 -17.54 1.35 -9.33
CA LYS A 11 -18.19 2.44 -8.58
C LYS A 11 -17.21 3.12 -7.62
N ILE A 12 -16.39 2.34 -6.90
CA ILE A 12 -15.36 2.86 -5.99
C ILE A 12 -14.28 3.63 -6.78
N PHE A 13 -13.81 3.09 -7.90
CA PHE A 13 -12.85 3.74 -8.78
C PHE A 13 -13.41 5.02 -9.40
N SER A 14 -14.69 5.05 -9.79
CA SER A 14 -15.35 6.24 -10.32
C SER A 14 -15.51 7.35 -9.25
N SER A 15 -15.78 6.97 -8.00
CA SER A 15 -15.76 7.92 -6.88
C SER A 15 -14.36 8.42 -6.57
N LEU A 16 -13.34 7.55 -6.61
CA LEU A 16 -11.92 7.89 -6.48
C LEU A 16 -11.37 8.71 -7.65
N ASP A 17 -11.97 8.62 -8.83
CA ASP A 17 -11.58 9.44 -9.97
C ASP A 17 -12.03 10.90 -9.82
N ASN A 18 -13.16 11.11 -9.13
CA ASN A 18 -13.69 12.41 -8.72
C ASN A 18 -13.01 13.01 -7.47
N VAL A 19 -12.11 12.27 -6.81
CA VAL A 19 -11.34 12.75 -5.66
C VAL A 19 -10.34 13.84 -6.09
N ASN A 20 -10.13 14.81 -5.21
CA ASN A 20 -9.26 15.94 -5.44
C ASN A 20 -7.85 15.49 -5.85
N ARG A 21 -7.20 16.27 -6.73
CA ARG A 21 -5.88 15.96 -7.31
C ARG A 21 -4.81 15.72 -6.25
N PHE A 22 -4.91 16.42 -5.12
CA PHE A 22 -3.99 16.27 -3.98
C PHE A 22 -4.17 14.91 -3.29
N SER A 23 -5.40 14.54 -2.96
CA SER A 23 -5.73 13.25 -2.35
C SER A 23 -5.38 12.07 -3.26
N LYS A 24 -5.64 12.20 -4.57
CA LYS A 24 -5.22 11.22 -5.58
C LYS A 24 -3.71 11.10 -5.67
N ALA A 25 -2.97 12.21 -5.58
CA ALA A 25 -1.52 12.19 -5.52
C ALA A 25 -1.01 11.50 -4.25
N LEU A 26 -1.58 11.79 -3.09
CA LEU A 26 -1.21 11.18 -1.82
C LEU A 26 -1.36 9.64 -1.87
N ILE A 27 -2.52 9.15 -2.34
CA ILE A 27 -2.77 7.72 -2.50
C ILE A 27 -1.79 7.10 -3.50
N LYS A 28 -1.53 7.76 -4.62
CA LYS A 28 -0.61 7.27 -5.66
C LYS A 28 0.83 7.16 -5.15
N TYR A 29 1.36 8.22 -4.53
CA TYR A 29 2.73 8.23 -4.01
C TYR A 29 2.88 7.31 -2.79
N GLY A 30 1.89 7.26 -1.90
CA GLY A 30 1.87 6.31 -0.79
C GLY A 30 1.86 4.86 -1.27
N THR A 31 1.09 4.55 -2.31
CA THR A 31 1.09 3.22 -2.94
C THR A 31 2.45 2.90 -3.58
N LEU A 32 3.09 3.88 -4.22
CA LEU A 32 4.44 3.70 -4.79
C LEU A 32 5.46 3.36 -3.70
N ILE A 33 5.45 4.13 -2.60
CA ILE A 33 6.33 3.89 -1.45
C ILE A 33 6.06 2.52 -0.84
N PHE A 34 4.78 2.15 -0.67
CA PHE A 34 4.38 0.82 -0.22
C PHE A 34 5.00 -0.28 -1.07
N ILE A 35 4.87 -0.21 -2.40
CA ILE A 35 5.40 -1.24 -3.31
C ILE A 35 6.91 -1.36 -3.17
N LEU A 36 7.63 -0.23 -3.11
CA LEU A 36 9.09 -0.23 -2.97
C LEU A 36 9.53 -0.86 -1.64
N VAL A 37 8.93 -0.43 -0.53
CA VAL A 37 9.28 -0.95 0.81
C VAL A 37 8.90 -2.42 0.95
N PHE A 38 7.73 -2.81 0.42
CA PHE A 38 7.28 -4.20 0.40
C PHE A 38 8.22 -5.10 -0.39
N ALA A 39 8.61 -4.67 -1.60
CA ALA A 39 9.54 -5.42 -2.45
C ALA A 39 10.89 -5.63 -1.74
N VAL A 40 11.43 -4.59 -1.11
CA VAL A 40 12.68 -4.68 -0.33
C VAL A 40 12.54 -5.68 0.83
N GLY A 41 11.45 -5.60 1.60
CA GLY A 41 11.19 -6.53 2.70
C GLY A 41 11.09 -7.99 2.23
N CYS A 42 10.40 -8.23 1.13
CA CYS A 42 10.28 -9.56 0.52
C CYS A 42 11.62 -10.10 0.02
N VAL A 43 12.41 -9.27 -0.68
CA VAL A 43 13.75 -9.65 -1.15
C VAL A 43 14.65 -10.03 0.03
N LEU A 44 14.65 -9.23 1.10
CA LEU A 44 15.42 -9.52 2.31
C LEU A 44 14.98 -10.84 2.98
N ALA A 45 13.67 -11.09 3.06
CA ALA A 45 13.14 -12.33 3.62
C ALA A 45 13.58 -13.55 2.81
N VAL A 46 13.49 -13.48 1.47
CA VAL A 46 13.91 -14.56 0.58
C VAL A 46 15.41 -14.80 0.66
N LEU A 47 16.22 -13.74 0.65
CA LEU A 47 17.68 -13.86 0.75
C LEU A 47 18.11 -14.49 2.07
N ASN A 48 17.45 -14.14 3.19
CA ASN A 48 17.73 -14.72 4.50
C ASN A 48 17.31 -16.20 4.63
N LEU A 49 16.40 -16.67 3.78
CA LEU A 49 15.99 -18.08 3.76
C LEU A 49 16.83 -18.92 2.80
N THR A 50 17.36 -18.32 1.73
CA THR A 50 17.94 -19.07 0.61
C THR A 50 19.45 -18.89 0.43
N VAL A 51 19.99 -17.69 0.67
CA VAL A 51 21.38 -17.35 0.30
C VAL A 51 22.24 -17.01 1.51
N LEU A 52 21.68 -16.25 2.45
CA LEU A 52 22.36 -15.84 3.66
C LEU A 52 21.92 -16.80 4.75
N ASP A 53 22.84 -17.64 5.25
CA ASP A 53 22.58 -18.58 6.34
C ASP A 53 21.59 -18.02 7.35
N PHE A 54 20.50 -18.78 7.57
CA PHE A 54 19.32 -18.27 8.22
C PHE A 54 19.65 -17.59 9.56
N ASN A 55 19.22 -16.35 9.69
CA ASN A 55 19.38 -15.58 10.91
C ASN A 55 18.02 -15.03 11.38
N VAL A 56 17.67 -15.33 12.63
CA VAL A 56 16.38 -14.94 13.24
C VAL A 56 16.20 -13.41 13.29
N TYR A 57 17.28 -12.66 13.54
CA TYR A 57 17.22 -11.19 13.58
C TYR A 57 16.95 -10.60 12.21
N ARG A 58 17.60 -11.13 11.16
CA ARG A 58 17.35 -10.70 9.77
C ARG A 58 15.93 -11.04 9.31
N ASP A 59 15.41 -12.22 9.68
CA ASP A 59 14.03 -12.61 9.41
C ASP A 59 13.03 -11.66 10.09
N PHE A 60 13.28 -11.31 11.37
CA PHE A 60 12.46 -10.34 12.09
C PHE A 60 12.45 -8.98 11.39
N VAL A 61 13.62 -8.44 11.05
CA VAL A 61 13.74 -7.15 10.35
C VAL A 61 13.00 -7.17 9.01
N ALA A 62 13.17 -8.23 8.21
CA ALA A 62 12.49 -8.36 6.93
C ALA A 62 10.96 -8.38 7.08
N LYS A 63 10.44 -9.15 8.04
CA LYS A 63 9.00 -9.22 8.34
C LYS A 63 8.46 -7.90 8.90
N SER A 64 9.23 -7.20 9.71
CA SER A 64 8.88 -5.87 10.19
C SER A 64 8.77 -4.86 9.04
N ILE A 65 9.71 -4.86 8.10
CA ILE A 65 9.66 -4.01 6.90
C ILE A 65 8.40 -4.30 6.09
N VAL A 66 8.07 -5.58 5.87
CA VAL A 66 6.84 -5.98 5.18
C VAL A 66 5.60 -5.48 5.93
N LYS A 67 5.54 -5.65 7.26
CA LYS A 67 4.40 -5.17 8.05
C LYS A 67 4.24 -3.65 7.97
N THR A 68 5.35 -2.92 8.09
CA THR A 68 5.36 -1.46 8.00
C THR A 68 4.92 -0.95 6.64
N SER A 69 5.22 -1.66 5.54
CA SER A 69 4.74 -1.24 4.23
C SER A 69 3.20 -1.21 4.17
N PHE A 70 2.52 -2.23 4.70
CA PHE A 70 1.06 -2.25 4.78
C PHE A 70 0.50 -1.12 5.65
N THR A 71 1.19 -0.76 6.74
CA THR A 71 0.82 0.41 7.55
C THR A 71 0.90 1.70 6.73
N LEU A 72 1.99 1.90 5.97
CA LEU A 72 2.14 3.08 5.10
C LEU A 72 1.05 3.15 4.02
N LEU A 73 0.67 2.01 3.43
CA LEU A 73 -0.43 1.97 2.47
C LEU A 73 -1.75 2.39 3.13
N ALA A 74 -2.05 1.85 4.31
CA ALA A 74 -3.27 2.18 5.05
C ALA A 74 -3.32 3.68 5.39
N GLU A 75 -2.22 4.24 5.90
CA GLU A 75 -2.10 5.66 6.21
C GLU A 75 -2.28 6.55 4.97
N ALA A 76 -1.69 6.18 3.84
CA ALA A 76 -1.83 6.91 2.60
C ALA A 76 -3.27 6.89 2.06
N VAL A 77 -3.95 5.75 2.15
CA VAL A 77 -5.35 5.62 1.71
C VAL A 77 -6.27 6.40 2.65
N ILE A 78 -6.19 6.17 3.96
CA ILE A 78 -7.04 6.83 4.95
C ILE A 78 -6.78 8.35 4.95
N GLY A 79 -5.52 8.76 5.00
CA GLY A 79 -5.11 10.17 4.96
C GLY A 79 -5.57 10.86 3.67
N GLY A 80 -5.47 10.19 2.53
CA GLY A 80 -5.94 10.73 1.25
C GLY A 80 -7.46 10.97 1.25
N LEU A 81 -8.23 10.01 1.78
CA LEU A 81 -9.68 10.14 1.90
C LEU A 81 -10.11 11.22 2.89
N ILE A 82 -9.43 11.33 4.04
CA ILE A 82 -9.69 12.40 5.02
C ILE A 82 -9.45 13.77 4.40
N ILE A 83 -8.31 13.94 3.71
CA ILE A 83 -7.97 15.22 3.07
C ILE A 83 -8.97 15.55 1.96
N ASP A 84 -9.43 14.55 1.21
CA ASP A 84 -10.47 14.75 0.21
C ASP A 84 -11.76 15.29 0.84
N TYR A 85 -12.22 14.67 1.93
CA TYR A 85 -13.41 15.09 2.67
C TYR A 85 -13.29 16.52 3.23
N VAL A 86 -12.12 16.90 3.73
CA VAL A 86 -11.89 18.24 4.30
C VAL A 86 -11.83 19.31 3.20
N ILE A 87 -11.23 19.00 2.04
CA ILE A 87 -11.07 19.97 0.95
C ILE A 87 -12.34 20.11 0.10
N ASN A 88 -13.10 19.03 -0.09
CA ASN A 88 -14.34 19.02 -0.88
C ASN A 88 -15.61 19.31 -0.04
N LYS A 89 -15.45 19.93 1.14
CA LYS A 89 -16.54 20.55 1.88
C LYS A 89 -16.73 22.00 1.44
#